data_AF-U2RX28-F1
#
_entry.id   AF-U2RX28-F1
#
_cell.length_a   1.000
_cell.length_b   1.000
_cell.length_c   1.000
_cell.angle_alpha   90.00
_cell.angle_beta   90.00
_cell.angle_gamma   90.00
#
_symmetry.space_group_name_H-M   'P 1'
#
loop_
_entity.id
_entity.type
_entity.pdbx_description
1 polymer ?
#
loop_
_entity_poly.entity_id
_entity_poly.type
_entity_poly.pdbx_seq_one_letter_code
_entity_poly.pdbx_strand_id
1 'polypeptide(L)'
;MTGTLSALSTVALYVAMGFYTAAFVVFSIDLARRGAEATTTVPSAVARRIAATQPPTTVVIGEESSEQSTKSKGAPSRAARGVTRWAFGLTIAGFAFHLIATVLRGVAAARVPWANMWEFSMTGTLVIVGVFLLANLKWDIKY
;
A
#
# COMPACT_ATOMS: atom_id res chain seq x y z
N MET A 1 11.50 -16.30 34.42
CA MET A 1 11.02 -15.00 33.87
C MET A 1 11.10 -14.92 32.34
N THR A 2 12.10 -15.51 31.69
CA THR A 2 12.24 -15.54 30.21
C THR A 2 11.09 -16.24 29.48
N GLY A 3 10.47 -17.26 30.08
CA GLY A 3 9.31 -17.95 29.50
C GLY A 3 8.09 -17.04 29.27
N THR A 4 7.81 -16.14 30.21
CA THR A 4 6.71 -15.18 30.09
C THR A 4 6.95 -14.17 28.97
N LEU A 5 8.19 -13.68 28.81
CA LEU A 5 8.55 -12.79 27.71
C LEU A 5 8.41 -13.49 26.34
N SER A 6 8.80 -14.76 26.25
CA SER A 6 8.63 -15.54 25.03
C SER A 6 7.16 -15.75 24.68
N ALA A 7 6.30 -16.00 25.66
CA ALA A 7 4.86 -16.15 25.44
C ALA A 7 4.23 -14.83 24.95
N LEU A 8 4.58 -13.70 25.59
CA LEU A 8 4.13 -12.37 25.17
C LEU A 8 4.62 -12.01 23.76
N SER A 9 5.85 -12.36 23.42
CA SER A 9 6.41 -12.19 22.07
C SER A 9 5.58 -12.94 21.03
N THR A 10 5.26 -14.21 21.28
CA THR A 10 4.43 -15.01 20.37
C THR A 10 3.02 -14.44 20.20
N VAL A 11 2.37 -14.02 21.30
CA VAL A 11 1.03 -13.41 21.23
C VAL A 11 1.07 -12.10 20.46
N ALA A 12 2.05 -11.23 20.73
CA ALA A 12 2.23 -9.97 20.00
C ALA A 12 2.45 -10.23 18.50
N LEU A 13 3.17 -11.30 18.13
CA LEU A 13 3.35 -11.67 16.74
C LEU A 13 2.04 -12.10 16.06
N TYR A 14 1.20 -12.90 16.74
CA TYR A 14 -0.10 -13.28 16.20
C TYR A 14 -1.03 -12.08 16.02
N VAL A 15 -1.00 -11.12 16.95
CA VAL A 15 -1.73 -9.86 16.81
C VAL A 15 -1.22 -9.07 15.59
N ALA A 16 0.10 -8.98 15.42
CA ALA A 16 0.71 -8.34 14.25
C ALA A 16 0.26 -9.01 12.94
N MET A 17 0.21 -10.34 12.88
CA MET A 17 -0.28 -11.09 11.71
C MET A 17 -1.74 -10.74 11.38
N GLY A 18 -2.60 -10.57 12.39
CA GLY A 18 -3.98 -10.12 12.19
C GLY A 18 -4.06 -8.72 11.56
N PHE A 19 -3.27 -7.78 12.08
CA PHE A 19 -3.19 -6.42 11.52
C PHE A 19 -2.67 -6.39 10.09
N TYR A 20 -1.60 -7.14 9.78
CA TYR A 20 -1.06 -7.22 8.42
C TYR A 20 -2.04 -7.87 7.45
N THR A 21 -2.77 -8.90 7.88
CA THR A 21 -3.80 -9.54 7.04
C THR A 21 -4.92 -8.57 6.71
N ALA A 22 -5.41 -7.82 7.71
CA ALA A 22 -6.40 -6.78 7.48
C ALA A 22 -5.87 -5.69 6.55
N ALA A 23 -4.64 -5.22 6.76
CA ALA A 23 -4.00 -4.23 5.90
C ALA A 23 -3.90 -4.73 4.45
N PHE A 24 -3.49 -5.98 4.24
CA PHE A 24 -3.39 -6.62 2.93
C PHE A 24 -4.73 -6.64 2.20
N VAL A 25 -5.82 -6.98 2.88
CA VAL A 25 -7.17 -6.96 2.29
C VAL A 25 -7.55 -5.54 1.86
N VAL A 26 -7.31 -4.55 2.72
CA VAL A 26 -7.63 -3.15 2.39
C VAL A 26 -6.78 -2.64 1.20
N PHE A 27 -5.49 -2.95 1.17
CA PHE A 27 -4.61 -2.61 0.03
C PHE A 27 -5.05 -3.32 -1.25
N SER A 28 -5.47 -4.58 -1.17
CA SER A 28 -5.95 -5.34 -2.33
C SER A 28 -7.22 -4.72 -2.92
N ILE A 29 -8.15 -4.26 -2.06
CA ILE A 29 -9.36 -3.55 -2.49
C ILE A 29 -9.01 -2.19 -3.10
N ASP A 30 -8.09 -1.43 -2.50
CA ASP A 30 -7.63 -0.14 -3.03
C ASP A 30 -7.00 -0.32 -4.43
N LEU A 31 -6.12 -1.32 -4.57
CA LEU A 31 -5.47 -1.63 -5.84
C LEU A 31 -6.47 -2.07 -6.92
N ALA A 32 -7.44 -2.91 -6.57
CA ALA A 32 -8.47 -3.37 -7.50
C ALA A 32 -9.34 -2.20 -8.03
N ARG A 33 -9.72 -1.26 -7.15
CA ARG A 33 -10.49 -0.07 -7.53
C ARG A 33 -9.70 0.85 -8.45
N ARG A 34 -8.44 1.11 -8.11
CA ARG A 34 -7.53 1.93 -8.94
C ARG A 34 -7.26 1.30 -10.30
N GLY A 35 -7.09 -0.03 -10.36
CA GLY A 35 -6.91 -0.75 -11.62
C GLY A 35 -8.12 -0.64 -12.54
N ALA A 36 -9.34 -0.67 -11.99
CA ALA A 36 -10.56 -0.45 -12.76
C ALA A 36 -10.65 0.98 -13.33
N GLU A 37 -10.34 2.00 -12.52
CA GLU A 37 -10.31 3.41 -12.96
C GLU A 37 -9.20 3.70 -13.99
N ALA A 38 -8.04 3.05 -13.88
CA ALA A 38 -6.98 3.17 -14.87
C ALA A 38 -7.38 2.56 -16.22
N THR A 39 -8.17 1.48 -16.20
CA THR A 39 -8.62 0.82 -17.44
C THR A 39 -9.68 1.64 -18.18
N THR A 40 -10.55 2.37 -17.47
CA THR A 40 -11.57 3.22 -18.09
C THR A 40 -10.98 4.49 -18.72
N THR A 41 -9.85 4.98 -18.22
CA THR A 41 -9.19 6.18 -18.73
C THR A 41 -8.29 5.93 -19.94
N VAL A 42 -7.90 4.67 -20.20
CA VAL A 42 -7.18 4.30 -21.42
C VAL A 42 -8.19 4.00 -22.52
N PRO A 43 -8.22 4.77 -23.63
CA PRO A 43 -9.11 4.47 -24.74
C PRO A 43 -8.82 3.05 -25.24
N SER A 44 -9.87 2.22 -25.35
CA SER A 44 -9.71 0.85 -25.82
C SER A 44 -8.98 0.83 -27.16
N ALA A 45 -8.23 -0.25 -27.44
CA ALA A 45 -7.54 -0.39 -28.72
C ALA A 45 -8.53 -0.27 -29.91
N VAL A 46 -9.80 -0.64 -29.70
CA VAL A 46 -10.90 -0.45 -30.63
C VAL A 46 -11.26 1.04 -30.81
N ALA A 47 -11.40 1.80 -29.72
CA ALA A 47 -11.67 3.23 -29.78
C ALA A 47 -10.54 4.00 -30.50
N ARG A 48 -9.28 3.62 -30.26
CA ARG A 48 -8.12 4.19 -30.99
C ARG A 48 -8.15 3.86 -32.49
N ARG A 49 -8.54 2.65 -32.87
CA ARG A 49 -8.65 2.24 -34.28
C ARG A 49 -9.79 2.97 -35.00
N ILE A 50 -10.94 3.16 -34.34
CA ILE A 50 -12.07 3.91 -34.89
C ILE A 50 -11.68 5.38 -35.12
N ALA A 51 -11.00 6.01 -34.16
CA ALA A 51 -10.48 7.39 -34.32
C ALA A 51 -9.46 7.51 -35.47
N ALA A 52 -8.61 6.50 -35.68
CA ALA A 52 -7.62 6.47 -36.77
C ALA A 52 -8.23 6.23 -38.17
N THR A 53 -9.48 5.78 -38.26
CA THR A 53 -10.15 5.46 -39.53
C THR A 53 -11.08 6.60 -39.99
N GLN A 54 -11.26 7.65 -39.19
CA GLN A 54 -12.03 8.82 -39.60
C GLN A 54 -11.20 9.68 -40.59
N PRO A 55 -11.78 10.09 -41.74
CA PRO A 55 -11.12 11.00 -42.67
C PRO A 55 -10.85 12.36 -42.00
N PRO A 56 -9.88 13.16 -42.49
CA PRO A 56 -9.59 14.46 -41.93
C PRO A 56 -10.77 15.39 -42.17
N THR A 57 -11.65 15.52 -41.17
CA THR A 57 -12.69 16.55 -41.17
C THR A 57 -11.97 17.89 -41.02
N THR A 58 -12.00 18.71 -42.07
CA THR A 58 -11.52 20.10 -42.02
C THR A 58 -12.29 20.85 -40.94
N VAL A 59 -11.63 21.07 -39.79
CA VAL A 59 -12.15 21.91 -38.71
C VAL A 59 -12.07 23.36 -39.20
N VAL A 60 -13.23 23.93 -39.54
CA VAL A 60 -13.39 25.38 -39.64
C VAL A 60 -13.07 25.95 -38.26
N ILE A 61 -12.13 26.90 -38.21
CA ILE A 61 -11.79 27.65 -37.00
C ILE A 61 -13.03 28.50 -36.65
N GLY A 62 -13.90 27.91 -35.84
CA GLY A 62 -15.06 28.53 -35.22
C GLY A 62 -14.91 28.36 -33.72
N GLU A 63 -14.74 29.49 -33.05
CA GLU A 63 -14.56 29.65 -31.62
C GLU A 63 -15.80 29.19 -30.84
N GLU A 64 -15.78 27.99 -30.26
CA GLU A 64 -16.54 27.67 -29.04
C GLU A 64 -15.80 26.58 -28.22
N SER A 65 -15.56 26.89 -26.95
CA SER A 65 -15.28 25.92 -25.85
C SER A 65 -13.99 25.09 -25.92
N SER A 66 -12.84 25.77 -25.84
CA SER A 66 -11.57 25.14 -25.37
C SER A 66 -11.30 25.41 -23.88
N GLU A 67 -12.32 25.86 -23.14
CA GLU A 67 -12.34 25.74 -21.69
C GLU A 67 -12.77 24.30 -21.34
N GLN A 68 -12.00 23.63 -20.47
CA GLN A 68 -12.36 22.37 -19.80
C GLN A 68 -11.93 21.04 -20.45
N SER A 69 -10.66 20.91 -20.84
CA SER A 69 -10.04 19.56 -20.98
C SER A 69 -8.63 19.44 -20.39
N THR A 70 -8.27 20.30 -19.44
CA THR A 70 -6.98 20.23 -18.72
C THR A 70 -7.12 20.19 -17.19
N LYS A 71 -8.33 20.19 -16.63
CA LYS A 71 -8.58 20.08 -15.18
C LYS A 71 -9.39 18.84 -14.83
N SER A 72 -8.72 17.69 -14.84
CA SER A 72 -9.01 16.60 -13.91
C SER A 72 -7.90 15.54 -13.99
N LYS A 73 -6.66 15.91 -13.61
CA LYS A 73 -5.89 14.95 -12.80
C LYS A 73 -6.69 14.80 -11.50
N GLY A 74 -7.68 13.90 -11.53
CA GLY A 74 -8.68 13.77 -10.48
C GLY A 74 -7.98 13.56 -9.15
N ALA A 75 -8.07 14.54 -8.27
CA ALA A 75 -7.64 14.34 -6.90
C ALA A 75 -8.43 13.11 -6.37
N PRO A 76 -7.76 12.13 -5.73
CA PRO A 76 -8.40 10.88 -5.33
C PRO A 76 -9.66 11.21 -4.52
N SER A 77 -10.77 10.53 -4.80
CA SER A 77 -12.03 10.78 -4.11
C SER A 77 -11.85 10.70 -2.59
N ARG A 78 -12.66 11.42 -1.80
CA ARG A 78 -12.56 11.42 -0.33
C ARG A 78 -12.63 10.00 0.25
N ALA A 79 -13.35 9.11 -0.42
CA ALA A 79 -13.43 7.68 -0.11
C ALA A 79 -12.11 6.94 -0.38
N ALA A 80 -11.47 7.15 -1.54
CA ALA A 80 -10.17 6.57 -1.86
C ALA A 80 -9.07 6.99 -0.87
N ARG A 81 -9.05 8.28 -0.48
CA ARG A 81 -8.14 8.78 0.56
C ARG A 81 -8.39 8.13 1.93
N GLY A 82 -9.64 7.78 2.24
CA GLY A 82 -9.99 7.09 3.48
C GLY A 82 -9.42 5.68 3.53
N VAL A 83 -9.64 4.89 2.48
CA VAL A 83 -9.19 3.49 2.39
C VAL A 83 -7.68 3.37 2.54
N THR A 84 -6.91 4.19 1.82
CA THR A 84 -5.45 4.18 1.92
C THR A 84 -4.97 4.54 3.34
N ARG A 85 -5.59 5.51 4.01
CA ARG A 85 -5.24 5.86 5.40
C ARG A 85 -5.49 4.71 6.37
N TRP A 86 -6.60 3.99 6.20
CA TRP A 86 -6.88 2.80 7.00
C TRP A 86 -5.87 1.68 6.75
N ALA A 87 -5.48 1.42 5.50
CA ALA A 87 -4.48 0.41 5.16
C ALA A 87 -3.12 0.71 5.83
N PHE A 88 -2.65 1.96 5.73
CA PHE A 88 -1.43 2.38 6.40
C PHE A 88 -1.55 2.35 7.92
N GLY A 89 -2.69 2.77 8.49
CA GLY A 89 -2.94 2.70 9.94
C GLY A 89 -2.85 1.27 10.48
N LEU A 90 -3.47 0.31 9.78
CA LEU A 90 -3.38 -1.12 10.12
C LEU A 90 -1.94 -1.64 9.98
N THR A 91 -1.21 -1.20 8.96
CA THR A 91 0.19 -1.59 8.76
C THR A 91 1.10 -1.06 9.87
N ILE A 92 0.90 0.20 10.29
CA ILE A 92 1.65 0.81 11.41
C ILE A 92 1.34 0.09 12.72
N ALA A 93 0.06 -0.24 12.98
CA ALA A 93 -0.32 -1.02 14.15
C ALA A 93 0.34 -2.41 14.14
N GLY A 94 0.28 -3.12 13.01
CA GLY A 94 0.96 -4.41 12.84
C GLY A 94 2.47 -4.30 13.05
N PHE A 95 3.10 -3.25 12.54
CA PHE A 95 4.52 -2.98 12.74
C PHE A 95 4.88 -2.74 14.21
N ALA A 96 4.07 -1.98 14.94
CA ALA A 96 4.29 -1.75 16.37
C ALA A 96 4.25 -3.06 17.17
N PHE A 97 3.24 -3.90 16.95
CA PHE A 97 3.16 -5.21 17.61
C PHE A 97 4.30 -6.15 17.18
N HIS A 98 4.70 -6.11 15.92
CA HIS A 98 5.82 -6.91 15.42
C HIS A 98 7.16 -6.47 16.04
N LEU A 99 7.38 -5.16 16.20
CA LEU A 99 8.55 -4.61 16.87
C LEU A 99 8.59 -5.06 18.34
N ILE A 100 7.47 -4.95 19.06
CA ILE A 100 7.35 -5.43 20.45
C ILE A 100 7.67 -6.93 20.52
N ALA A 101 7.08 -7.75 19.64
CA ALA A 101 7.35 -9.18 19.58
C ALA A 101 8.85 -9.46 19.40
N THR A 102 9.49 -8.72 18.50
CA THR A 102 10.93 -8.87 18.18
C THR A 102 11.82 -8.48 19.35
N VAL A 103 11.54 -7.35 20.01
CA VAL A 103 12.31 -6.87 21.17
C VAL A 103 12.16 -7.84 22.35
N LEU A 104 10.92 -8.23 22.68
CA LEU A 104 10.67 -9.19 23.76
C LEU A 104 11.38 -10.52 23.50
N ARG A 105 11.45 -10.95 22.23
CA ARG A 105 12.21 -12.15 21.89
C ARG A 105 13.70 -11.96 22.08
N GLY A 106 14.28 -10.88 21.56
CA GLY A 106 15.72 -10.63 21.66
C GLY A 106 16.18 -10.63 23.12
N VAL A 107 15.42 -9.98 24.00
CA VAL A 107 15.68 -9.97 25.44
C VAL A 107 15.58 -11.37 26.04
N ALA A 108 14.56 -12.15 25.67
CA ALA A 108 14.38 -13.50 26.19
C ALA A 108 15.46 -14.49 25.71
N ALA A 109 15.99 -14.28 24.51
CA ALA A 109 16.94 -15.19 23.86
C ALA A 109 18.41 -14.95 24.28
N ALA A 110 18.74 -13.76 24.79
CA ALA A 110 20.07 -13.34 25.23
C ALA A 110 21.20 -13.62 24.22
N ARG A 111 20.88 -13.57 22.93
CA ARG A 111 21.79 -13.83 21.81
C ARG A 111 21.43 -12.95 20.62
N VAL A 112 22.30 -12.93 19.63
CA VAL A 112 22.10 -12.13 18.42
C VAL A 112 20.85 -12.59 17.67
N PRO A 113 19.93 -11.69 17.28
CA PRO A 113 18.59 -12.04 16.80
C PRO A 113 18.53 -12.71 15.41
N TRP A 114 19.67 -13.00 14.78
CA TRP A 114 19.75 -13.82 13.55
C TRP A 114 20.44 -15.17 13.78
N ALA A 115 20.72 -15.54 15.03
CA ALA A 115 21.32 -16.83 15.35
C ALA A 115 20.40 -18.01 15.03
N ASN A 116 19.09 -17.78 14.90
CA ASN A 116 18.09 -18.80 14.63
C ASN A 116 17.17 -18.39 13.46
N MET A 117 16.74 -19.34 12.63
CA MET A 117 15.88 -19.09 11.45
C MET A 117 14.58 -18.37 11.77
N TRP A 118 13.98 -18.68 12.92
CA TRP A 118 12.77 -18.02 13.40
C TRP A 118 13.02 -16.54 13.72
N GLU A 119 14.14 -16.24 14.40
CA GLU A 119 14.49 -14.86 14.83
C GLU A 119 14.97 -14.05 13.61
N PHE A 120 15.70 -14.70 12.71
CA PHE A 120 16.11 -14.15 11.41
C PHE A 120 14.90 -13.74 10.55
N SER A 121 13.91 -14.62 10.40
CA SER A 121 12.71 -14.32 9.60
C SER A 121 11.89 -13.18 10.22
N MET A 122 11.75 -13.17 11.54
CA MET A 122 11.05 -12.11 12.27
C MET A 122 11.72 -10.75 12.09
N THR A 123 13.03 -10.68 12.33
CA THR A 123 13.80 -9.43 12.18
C THR A 123 13.89 -8.96 10.73
N GLY A 124 14.10 -9.88 9.78
CA GLY A 124 14.14 -9.56 8.35
C GLY A 124 12.82 -8.98 7.85
N THR A 125 11.69 -9.60 8.20
CA THR A 125 10.36 -9.08 7.82
C THR A 125 10.02 -7.76 8.52
N LEU A 126 10.44 -7.59 9.78
CA LEU A 126 10.32 -6.31 10.48
C LEU A 126 11.07 -5.19 9.75
N VAL A 127 12.31 -5.44 9.33
CA VAL A 127 13.11 -4.46 8.57
C VAL A 127 12.46 -4.12 7.24
N ILE A 128 11.98 -5.12 6.49
CA ILE A 128 11.28 -4.89 5.21
C ILE A 128 10.07 -3.97 5.40
N VAL A 129 9.19 -4.27 6.37
CA VAL A 129 8.01 -3.43 6.64
C VAL A 129 8.43 -2.05 7.16
N GLY A 130 9.48 -1.97 7.97
CA GLY A 130 10.03 -0.70 8.46
C GLY A 130 10.53 0.19 7.33
N VAL A 131 11.27 -0.37 6.37
CA VAL A 131 11.71 0.35 5.17
C VAL A 131 10.52 0.78 4.31
N PHE A 132 9.54 -0.11 4.10
CA PHE A 132 8.31 0.23 3.39
C PHE A 132 7.58 1.42 4.03
N LEU A 133 7.36 1.38 5.35
CA LEU A 133 6.69 2.47 6.08
C LEU A 133 7.52 3.75 6.07
N LEU A 134 8.82 3.68 6.30
CA LEU A 134 9.71 4.84 6.29
C LEU A 134 9.72 5.50 4.91
N ALA A 135 9.82 4.72 3.85
CA ALA A 135 9.84 5.23 2.49
C ALA A 135 8.53 5.96 2.16
N ASN A 136 7.39 5.35 2.50
CA ASN A 136 6.08 5.95 2.27
C ASN A 136 5.82 7.18 3.16
N LEU A 137 6.26 7.18 4.42
CA LEU A 137 6.01 8.29 5.33
C LEU A 137 6.93 9.49 5.05
N LYS A 138 8.18 9.24 4.64
CA LYS A 138 9.18 10.29 4.40
C LYS A 138 9.06 10.94 3.03
N TRP A 139 8.83 10.16 1.98
CA TRP A 139 8.81 10.67 0.61
C TRP A 139 7.40 10.75 0.01
N ASP A 140 6.37 10.38 0.77
CA ASP A 140 4.98 10.31 0.32
C ASP A 140 4.86 9.72 -1.08
N ILE A 141 5.52 8.58 -1.29
CA ILE A 141 5.55 7.84 -2.56
C ILE A 141 4.21 7.13 -2.74
N LYS A 142 3.12 7.90 -2.73
CA LYS A 142 1.80 7.43 -3.12
C LYS A 142 1.82 7.24 -4.62
N TYR A 143 1.97 5.99 -5.04
CA TYR A 143 1.73 5.55 -6.42
C TYR A 143 0.24 5.67 -6.77
#